data_AF-A0A922M155-F1
#
_entry.id   AF-A0A922M155-F1
#
_cell.length_a   1.000
_cell.length_b   1.000
_cell.length_c   1.000
_cell.angle_alpha   90.00
_cell.angle_beta   90.00
_cell.angle_gamma   90.00
#
_symmetry.space_group_name_H-M   'P 1'
#
loop_
_entity.id
_entity.type
_entity.pdbx_description
1 polymer ?
#
loop_
_entity_poly.entity_id
_entity_poly.type
_entity_poly.pdbx_seq_one_letter_code
_entity_poly.pdbx_strand_id
1 'polypeptide(L)'
;MKAYSLHDREVGYCQGSGFIVGLLLMQMPEEEAFAVLVKIMQQHRMRDMFKPSMAELGLCMFQLENLVQELLPDLHVHFQSQSFNTSLYASSWFLTLFTTTLTLPLACRIMDVFLSEGIEIVFKVALALLTVGKNDLLSLDMESILKYIQKELPSKAEADQDAFMNLAYSIKVNPKKMKKLEKEYTVIKTKEQSDIAVLRCLRQENRLLKQRVELLEKESSGLAERLVRGQVDLAEGEEETFALAREVQALRRANVDAQQRLAVAQDEIRSLEMTIAENNSRQSSLEGIEGTSSQKGEELARCLQRELVRARLHAAEREAAERELTARIAELENENKSLRRQRVDNNVAHLQDELIAVKLREAEANLSLKDLRQRVTEISEAWQRHLQEHRQEVPATPVQSNVVSDIMATPKKLLRAWEGRSGDVQKLEEELMTTRIKEVEALTELKELRLKVMELETQVQVSTNQLRRQDEEARQLRENLDAALQRERVLQTRQREFQHKYADLESKAKYDSMQANIRNMEDAQRIAELETEVSEYKLKNEVMATEGELRNNMDGDSDGIQELQEQVAVLKAEVMRLEAWKSRALGHPELSCAVSFEDDLEEDEKLKLILRRESSTSFDLSAMSRKPT
;
A
#
# COMPACT_ATOMS: atom_id res chain seq x y z
N MET A 1 59.18 14.11 -20.06
CA MET A 1 57.90 13.85 -19.36
C MET A 1 57.25 15.08 -18.74
N LYS A 2 57.94 15.86 -17.90
CA LYS A 2 57.36 17.06 -17.26
C LYS A 2 56.80 18.08 -18.28
N ALA A 3 57.52 18.33 -19.37
CA ALA A 3 57.04 19.18 -20.46
C ALA A 3 55.73 18.65 -21.07
N TYR A 4 55.62 17.35 -21.30
CA TYR A 4 54.41 16.72 -21.86
C TYR A 4 53.21 16.82 -20.91
N SER A 5 53.40 16.56 -19.62
CA SER A 5 52.29 16.68 -18.64
C SER A 5 51.74 18.10 -18.50
N LEU A 6 52.55 19.12 -18.84
CA LEU A 6 52.12 20.51 -18.87
C LEU A 6 51.47 20.89 -20.21
N HIS A 7 51.93 20.28 -21.30
CA HIS A 7 51.39 20.45 -22.65
C HIS A 7 49.99 19.84 -22.80
N ASP A 8 49.79 18.61 -22.33
CA ASP A 8 48.49 17.92 -22.33
C ASP A 8 48.07 17.58 -20.90
N ARG A 9 47.32 18.51 -20.28
CA ARG A 9 46.86 18.38 -18.89
C ARG A 9 45.79 17.30 -18.69
N GLU A 10 45.07 16.92 -19.74
CA GLU A 10 44.01 15.90 -19.64
C GLU A 10 44.61 14.51 -19.43
N VAL A 11 45.70 14.21 -20.14
CA VAL A 11 46.46 12.96 -19.96
C VAL A 11 47.44 13.08 -18.80
N GLY A 12 48.16 14.20 -18.72
CA GLY A 12 49.21 14.40 -17.71
C GLY A 12 50.36 13.39 -17.87
N TYR A 13 50.89 12.94 -16.73
CA TYR A 13 51.86 11.84 -16.69
C TYR A 13 51.11 10.52 -16.51
N CYS A 14 51.20 9.62 -17.50
CA CYS A 14 50.68 8.27 -17.37
C CYS A 14 51.80 7.24 -17.15
N GLN A 15 51.57 6.29 -16.24
CA GLN A 15 52.45 5.16 -16.04
C GLN A 15 52.64 4.38 -17.35
N GLY A 16 53.90 4.07 -17.69
CA GLY A 16 54.26 3.41 -18.95
C GLY A 16 54.84 4.36 -20.00
N SER A 17 54.32 5.58 -20.11
CA SER A 17 54.78 6.57 -21.11
C SER A 17 56.25 6.98 -20.95
N GLY A 18 56.78 6.93 -19.72
CA GLY A 18 58.19 7.19 -19.44
C GLY A 18 59.16 6.24 -20.14
N PHE A 19 58.75 4.99 -20.40
CA PHE A 19 59.60 4.03 -21.11
C PHE A 19 59.67 4.31 -22.62
N ILE A 20 58.56 4.75 -23.23
CA ILE A 20 58.54 5.22 -24.63
C ILE A 20 59.46 6.45 -24.76
N VAL A 21 59.37 7.40 -23.83
CA VAL A 21 60.26 8.56 -23.84
C VAL A 21 61.71 8.18 -23.59
N GLY A 22 61.97 7.21 -22.70
CA GLY A 22 63.31 6.66 -22.48
C GLY A 22 63.90 6.10 -23.77
N LEU A 23 63.11 5.34 -24.54
CA LEU A 23 63.51 4.81 -25.84
C LEU A 23 63.84 5.92 -26.84
N LEU A 24 62.99 6.95 -26.95
CA LEU A 24 63.22 8.08 -27.84
C LEU A 24 64.50 8.84 -27.46
N LEU A 25 64.72 9.11 -26.17
CA LEU A 25 65.91 9.81 -25.68
C LEU A 25 67.22 9.04 -25.91
N MET A 26 67.16 7.72 -26.10
CA MET A 26 68.33 6.94 -26.50
C MET A 26 68.69 7.14 -27.98
N GLN A 27 67.73 7.56 -28.82
CA GLN A 27 67.90 7.69 -30.27
C GLN A 27 67.99 9.12 -30.77
N MET A 28 67.47 10.10 -30.03
CA MET A 28 67.43 11.51 -30.45
C MET A 28 67.56 12.49 -29.27
N PRO A 29 67.96 13.74 -29.52
CA PRO A 29 68.03 14.80 -28.49
C PRO A 29 66.69 15.07 -27.80
N GLU A 30 66.73 15.71 -26.61
CA GLU A 30 65.56 15.93 -25.77
C GLU A 30 64.41 16.69 -26.47
N GLU A 31 64.73 17.73 -27.24
CA GLU A 31 63.75 18.54 -27.95
C GLU A 31 63.03 17.75 -29.06
N GLU A 32 63.79 16.97 -29.83
CA GLU A 32 63.26 16.10 -30.89
C GLU A 32 62.42 14.97 -30.29
N ALA A 33 62.88 14.35 -29.20
CA ALA A 33 62.16 13.31 -28.48
C ALA A 33 60.81 13.83 -27.96
N PHE A 34 60.77 15.07 -27.46
CA PHE A 34 59.52 15.72 -27.07
C PHE A 34 58.60 15.95 -28.28
N ALA A 35 59.12 16.47 -29.40
CA ALA A 35 58.33 16.69 -30.61
C ALA A 35 57.73 15.39 -31.17
N VAL A 36 58.53 14.32 -31.22
CA VAL A 36 58.10 12.99 -31.67
C VAL A 36 57.08 12.39 -30.69
N LEU A 37 57.28 12.54 -29.38
CA LEU A 37 56.29 12.10 -28.38
C LEU A 37 54.94 12.79 -28.58
N VAL A 38 54.92 14.10 -28.81
CA VAL A 38 53.68 14.84 -29.09
C VAL A 38 52.99 14.30 -30.34
N LYS A 39 53.75 13.97 -31.39
CA LYS A 39 53.20 13.36 -32.62
C LYS A 39 52.66 11.94 -32.40
N ILE A 40 53.39 11.09 -31.68
CA ILE A 40 52.92 9.74 -31.30
C ILE A 40 51.58 9.84 -30.56
N MET A 41 51.49 10.76 -29.60
CA MET A 41 50.29 10.95 -28.81
C MET A 41 49.11 11.44 -29.65
N GLN A 42 49.33 12.40 -30.56
CA GLN A 42 48.27 12.98 -31.38
C GLN A 42 47.82 12.09 -32.56
N GLN A 43 48.75 11.38 -33.21
CA GLN A 43 48.51 10.74 -34.50
C GLN A 43 48.36 9.22 -34.41
N HIS A 44 48.88 8.58 -33.37
CA HIS A 44 48.90 7.10 -33.26
C HIS A 44 47.95 6.55 -32.18
N ARG A 45 46.88 7.27 -31.83
CA ARG A 45 45.86 6.89 -30.81
C ARG A 45 46.40 6.69 -29.38
N MET A 46 47.69 6.94 -29.14
CA MET A 46 48.32 6.74 -27.83
C MET A 46 47.75 7.68 -26.77
N ARG A 47 47.40 8.92 -27.13
CA ARG A 47 46.77 9.87 -26.20
C ARG A 47 45.50 9.29 -25.57
N ASP A 48 44.61 8.72 -26.39
CA ASP A 48 43.33 8.19 -25.92
C ASP A 48 43.50 6.94 -25.06
N MET A 49 44.55 6.15 -25.28
CA MET A 49 44.94 5.04 -24.40
C MET A 49 45.41 5.49 -23.02
N PHE A 50 46.03 6.66 -22.90
CA PHE A 50 46.55 7.18 -21.64
C PHE A 50 45.56 8.10 -20.89
N LYS A 51 44.37 8.37 -21.45
CA LYS A 51 43.34 9.12 -20.73
C LYS A 51 42.94 8.40 -19.44
N PRO A 52 42.56 9.12 -18.37
CA PRO A 52 42.21 8.50 -17.08
C PRO A 52 41.10 7.45 -17.15
N SER A 53 40.19 7.54 -18.12
CA SER A 53 39.12 6.56 -18.32
C SER A 53 39.62 5.20 -18.84
N MET A 54 40.82 5.15 -19.43
CA MET A 54 41.41 3.97 -20.09
C MET A 54 40.46 3.32 -21.10
N ALA A 55 39.52 4.09 -21.66
CA ALA A 55 38.48 3.57 -22.54
C ALA A 55 39.07 2.93 -23.81
N GLU A 56 40.07 3.60 -24.41
CA GLU A 56 40.73 3.12 -25.61
C GLU A 56 41.60 1.88 -25.33
N LEU A 57 42.24 1.81 -24.16
CA LEU A 57 42.96 0.62 -23.73
C LEU A 57 42.01 -0.57 -23.57
N GLY A 58 40.86 -0.35 -22.93
CA GLY A 58 39.81 -1.36 -22.78
C GLY A 58 39.27 -1.86 -24.13
N LEU A 59 39.13 -0.98 -25.11
CA LEU A 59 38.79 -1.35 -26.49
C LEU A 59 39.87 -2.24 -27.10
N CYS A 60 41.16 -1.89 -26.95
CA CYS A 60 42.26 -2.71 -27.44
C CYS A 60 42.28 -4.11 -26.79
N MET A 61 41.99 -4.23 -25.48
CA MET A 61 41.88 -5.53 -24.82
C MET A 61 40.75 -6.37 -25.41
N PHE A 62 39.57 -5.78 -25.61
CA PHE A 62 38.44 -6.46 -26.23
C PHE A 62 38.75 -6.91 -27.67
N GLN A 63 39.40 -6.04 -28.46
CA GLN A 63 39.81 -6.38 -29.82
C GLN A 63 40.84 -7.51 -29.84
N LEU A 64 41.85 -7.46 -28.97
CA LEU A 64 42.86 -8.51 -28.86
C LEU A 64 42.23 -9.84 -28.44
N GLU A 65 41.33 -9.83 -27.45
CA GLU A 65 40.63 -11.04 -27.02
C GLU A 65 39.84 -11.70 -28.16
N ASN A 66 39.11 -10.92 -28.95
CA ASN A 66 38.38 -11.42 -30.12
C ASN A 66 39.32 -11.94 -31.23
N LEU A 67 40.51 -11.34 -31.40
CA LEU A 67 41.52 -11.83 -32.33
C LEU A 67 42.15 -13.14 -31.85
N VAL A 68 42.40 -13.27 -30.54
CA VAL A 68 42.89 -14.52 -29.93
C VAL A 68 41.84 -15.62 -30.07
N GLN A 69 40.56 -15.31 -29.89
CA GLN A 69 39.46 -16.27 -30.12
C GLN A 69 39.44 -16.80 -31.56
N GLU A 70 39.70 -15.95 -32.55
CA GLU A 70 39.67 -16.35 -33.96
C GLU A 70 40.94 -17.09 -34.40
N LEU A 71 42.11 -16.58 -34.02
CA LEU A 71 43.41 -17.08 -34.51
C LEU A 71 44.00 -18.19 -33.64
N LEU A 72 43.68 -18.19 -32.34
CA LEU A 72 44.20 -19.12 -31.33
C LEU A 72 43.05 -19.66 -30.45
N PRO A 73 42.03 -20.33 -31.02
CA PRO A 73 40.81 -20.71 -30.30
C PRO A 73 41.07 -21.62 -29.10
N ASP A 74 41.98 -22.59 -29.22
CA ASP A 74 42.35 -23.50 -28.12
C ASP A 74 42.90 -22.72 -26.91
N LEU A 75 43.71 -21.69 -27.18
CA LEU A 75 44.31 -20.85 -26.15
C LEU A 75 43.26 -19.95 -25.51
N HIS A 76 42.33 -19.41 -26.30
CA HIS A 76 41.22 -18.62 -25.79
C HIS A 76 40.33 -19.42 -24.84
N VAL A 77 39.94 -20.65 -25.22
CA VAL A 77 39.14 -21.54 -24.37
C VAL A 77 39.90 -21.87 -23.08
N HIS A 78 41.19 -22.15 -23.18
CA HIS A 78 42.03 -22.38 -22.00
C HIS A 78 42.06 -21.16 -21.07
N PHE A 79 42.31 -19.96 -21.60
CA PHE A 79 42.29 -18.71 -20.82
C PHE A 79 40.93 -18.47 -20.16
N GLN A 80 39.82 -18.72 -20.86
CA GLN A 80 38.49 -18.61 -20.27
C GLN A 80 38.28 -19.61 -19.13
N SER A 81 38.73 -20.87 -19.29
CA SER A 81 38.63 -21.89 -18.23
C SER A 81 39.40 -21.50 -16.96
N GLN A 82 40.52 -20.79 -17.13
CA GLN A 82 41.36 -20.29 -16.04
C GLN A 82 40.94 -18.90 -15.53
N SER A 83 39.85 -18.32 -16.05
CA SER A 83 39.44 -16.93 -15.78
C SER A 83 40.56 -15.90 -16.01
N PHE A 84 41.43 -16.17 -16.98
CA PHE A 84 42.62 -15.39 -17.28
C PHE A 84 42.32 -14.33 -18.36
N ASN A 85 41.99 -13.12 -17.91
CA ASN A 85 41.58 -12.03 -18.79
C ASN A 85 42.77 -11.37 -19.52
N THR A 86 42.57 -10.98 -20.78
CA THR A 86 43.59 -10.32 -21.62
C THR A 86 44.22 -9.08 -20.97
N SER A 87 43.42 -8.29 -20.23
CA SER A 87 43.88 -7.10 -19.53
C SER A 87 44.98 -7.36 -18.48
N LEU A 88 45.10 -8.59 -17.95
CA LEU A 88 46.07 -8.93 -16.90
C LEU A 88 47.51 -8.95 -17.41
N TYR A 89 47.73 -9.29 -18.68
CA TYR A 89 49.07 -9.40 -19.26
C TYR A 89 49.34 -8.39 -20.38
N ALA A 90 48.32 -8.03 -21.18
CA ALA A 90 48.52 -7.23 -22.37
C ALA A 90 48.52 -5.72 -22.11
N SER A 91 48.02 -5.25 -20.96
CA SER A 91 47.95 -3.81 -20.67
C SER A 91 49.32 -3.11 -20.79
N SER A 92 50.38 -3.74 -20.28
CA SER A 92 51.75 -3.20 -20.39
C SER A 92 52.23 -3.17 -21.83
N TRP A 93 51.93 -4.19 -22.63
CA TRP A 93 52.34 -4.30 -24.04
C TRP A 93 51.87 -3.09 -24.86
N PHE A 94 50.61 -2.70 -24.70
CA PHE A 94 50.06 -1.54 -25.40
C PHE A 94 50.59 -0.23 -24.84
N LEU A 95 50.58 -0.05 -23.51
CA LEU A 95 50.98 1.22 -22.88
C LEU A 95 52.47 1.53 -23.00
N THR A 96 53.32 0.51 -23.17
CA THR A 96 54.77 0.69 -23.29
C THR A 96 55.30 0.34 -24.66
N LEU A 97 54.45 -0.02 -25.63
CA LEU A 97 54.90 -0.49 -26.96
C LEU A 97 55.97 -1.59 -26.84
N PHE A 98 55.77 -2.49 -25.88
CA PHE A 98 56.68 -3.58 -25.50
C PHE A 98 58.06 -3.17 -24.95
N THR A 99 58.36 -1.88 -24.74
CA THR A 99 59.68 -1.45 -24.25
C THR A 99 60.02 -1.95 -22.84
N THR A 100 59.03 -2.39 -22.07
CA THR A 100 59.23 -2.98 -20.73
C THR A 100 59.32 -4.50 -20.74
N THR A 101 58.96 -5.13 -21.86
CA THR A 101 58.80 -6.59 -21.95
C THR A 101 59.89 -7.20 -22.81
N LEU A 102 60.29 -6.52 -23.89
CA LEU A 102 61.30 -6.97 -24.84
C LEU A 102 62.57 -6.13 -24.72
N THR A 103 63.69 -6.71 -25.12
CA THR A 103 65.00 -6.07 -25.20
C THR A 103 65.00 -4.88 -26.13
N LEU A 104 65.91 -3.94 -25.85
CA LEU A 104 66.04 -2.69 -26.59
C LEU A 104 66.08 -2.85 -28.12
N PRO A 105 66.85 -3.79 -28.72
CA PRO A 105 66.90 -3.93 -30.17
C PRO A 105 65.56 -4.30 -30.80
N LEU A 106 64.84 -5.24 -30.18
CA LEU A 106 63.53 -5.67 -30.68
C LEU A 106 62.47 -4.60 -30.44
N ALA A 107 62.51 -3.93 -29.29
CA ALA A 107 61.64 -2.79 -29.00
C ALA A 107 61.84 -1.63 -29.99
N CYS A 108 63.08 -1.32 -30.39
CA CYS A 108 63.37 -0.35 -31.45
C CYS A 108 62.71 -0.74 -32.78
N ARG A 109 62.86 -2.01 -33.21
CA ARG A 109 62.22 -2.49 -34.45
C ARG A 109 60.71 -2.38 -34.41
N ILE A 110 60.09 -2.71 -33.28
CA ILE A 110 58.64 -2.54 -33.10
C ILE A 110 58.26 -1.06 -33.17
N MET A 111 59.07 -0.19 -32.57
CA MET A 111 58.86 1.26 -32.61
C MET A 111 58.94 1.82 -34.04
N ASP A 112 59.92 1.37 -34.85
CA ASP A 112 60.07 1.79 -36.25
C ASP A 112 58.80 1.50 -37.05
N VAL A 113 58.28 0.27 -36.90
CA VAL A 113 57.06 -0.17 -37.59
C VAL A 113 55.84 0.53 -37.03
N PHE A 114 55.79 0.78 -35.73
CA PHE A 114 54.70 1.52 -35.10
C PHE A 114 54.62 2.97 -35.60
N LEU A 115 55.75 3.63 -35.82
CA LEU A 115 55.80 4.97 -36.41
C LEU A 115 55.35 4.97 -37.87
N SER A 116 55.58 3.88 -38.60
CA SER A 116 55.19 3.75 -40.02
C SER A 116 53.72 3.33 -40.21
N GLU A 117 53.28 2.27 -39.53
CA GLU A 117 51.99 1.60 -39.73
C GLU A 117 50.95 1.90 -38.64
N GLY A 118 51.37 2.47 -37.51
CA GLY A 118 50.50 2.78 -36.38
C GLY A 118 50.26 1.59 -35.44
N ILE A 119 49.19 1.68 -34.64
CA ILE A 119 48.90 0.76 -33.53
C ILE A 119 48.64 -0.70 -33.97
N GLU A 120 48.39 -0.96 -35.25
CA GLU A 120 48.12 -2.31 -35.77
C GLU A 120 49.27 -3.28 -35.49
N ILE A 121 50.52 -2.81 -35.56
CA ILE A 121 51.69 -3.64 -35.26
C ILE A 121 51.66 -4.17 -33.82
N VAL A 122 51.10 -3.42 -32.88
CA VAL A 122 51.03 -3.84 -31.48
C VAL A 122 50.13 -5.07 -31.32
N PHE A 123 49.02 -5.13 -32.05
CA PHE A 123 48.17 -6.32 -32.11
C PHE A 123 48.89 -7.50 -32.77
N LYS A 124 49.59 -7.27 -33.88
CA LYS A 124 50.36 -8.31 -34.59
C LYS A 124 51.45 -8.91 -33.70
N VAL A 125 52.21 -8.07 -33.00
CA VAL A 125 53.28 -8.51 -32.08
C VAL A 125 52.68 -9.26 -30.89
N ALA A 126 51.57 -8.78 -30.31
CA ALA A 126 50.89 -9.48 -29.21
C ALA A 126 50.43 -10.89 -29.63
N LEU A 127 49.84 -11.02 -30.83
CA LEU A 127 49.42 -12.30 -31.38
C LEU A 127 50.61 -13.20 -31.73
N ALA A 128 51.70 -12.65 -32.25
CA ALA A 128 52.93 -13.39 -32.52
C ALA A 128 53.54 -13.94 -31.24
N LEU A 129 53.60 -13.16 -30.15
CA LEU A 129 54.05 -13.62 -28.84
C LEU A 129 53.20 -14.80 -28.36
N LEU A 130 51.88 -14.67 -28.38
CA LEU A 130 50.99 -15.76 -27.96
C LEU A 130 51.11 -17.00 -28.86
N THR A 131 51.38 -16.81 -30.16
CA THR A 131 51.59 -17.92 -31.11
C THR A 131 52.87 -18.68 -30.78
N VAL A 132 53.97 -17.98 -30.47
CA VAL A 132 55.25 -18.60 -30.05
C VAL A 132 55.09 -19.40 -28.75
N GLY A 133 54.34 -18.87 -27.79
CA GLY A 133 54.10 -19.50 -26.49
C GLY A 133 52.97 -20.53 -26.45
N LYS A 134 52.22 -20.71 -27.54
CA LYS A 134 50.91 -21.43 -27.54
C LYS A 134 51.00 -22.79 -26.85
N ASN A 135 51.95 -23.63 -27.26
CA ASN A 135 52.03 -25.02 -26.80
C ASN A 135 52.31 -25.14 -25.31
N ASP A 136 53.14 -24.25 -24.76
CA ASP A 136 53.46 -24.27 -23.33
C ASP A 136 52.30 -23.71 -22.52
N LEU A 137 51.72 -22.58 -22.97
CA LEU A 137 50.62 -21.88 -22.29
C LEU A 137 49.38 -22.77 -22.07
N LEU A 138 49.10 -23.68 -23.01
CA LEU A 138 47.95 -24.60 -22.92
C LEU A 138 48.04 -25.60 -21.75
N SER A 139 49.23 -25.82 -21.20
CA SER A 139 49.47 -26.77 -20.11
C SER A 139 49.55 -26.12 -18.72
N LEU A 140 49.52 -24.79 -18.66
CA LEU A 140 49.77 -24.01 -17.45
C LEU A 140 48.46 -23.58 -16.78
N ASP A 141 48.50 -23.40 -15.46
CA ASP A 141 47.42 -22.81 -14.66
C ASP A 141 47.52 -21.27 -14.64
N MET A 142 46.49 -20.60 -14.10
CA MET A 142 46.38 -19.13 -14.12
C MET A 142 47.65 -18.39 -13.64
N GLU A 143 48.23 -18.78 -12.51
CA GLU A 143 49.42 -18.11 -11.95
C GLU A 143 50.67 -18.39 -12.79
N SER A 144 50.84 -19.63 -13.25
CA SER A 144 51.99 -20.01 -14.09
C SER A 144 51.90 -19.37 -15.48
N ILE A 145 50.71 -19.18 -16.04
CA ILE A 145 50.50 -18.46 -17.30
C ILE A 145 51.06 -17.05 -17.18
N LEU A 146 50.70 -16.30 -16.14
CA LEU A 146 51.18 -14.92 -15.96
C LEU A 146 52.70 -14.87 -15.82
N LYS A 147 53.27 -15.75 -15.01
CA LYS A 147 54.73 -15.85 -14.81
C LYS A 147 55.46 -16.20 -16.11
N TYR A 148 54.91 -17.13 -16.88
CA TYR A 148 55.47 -17.55 -18.17
C TYR A 148 55.45 -16.39 -19.17
N ILE A 149 54.32 -15.69 -19.30
CA ILE A 149 54.19 -14.53 -20.20
C ILE A 149 55.19 -13.40 -19.83
N GLN A 150 55.46 -13.20 -18.53
CA GLN A 150 56.36 -12.14 -18.09
C GLN A 150 57.86 -12.48 -18.19
N LYS A 151 58.25 -13.77 -18.12
CA LYS A 151 59.66 -14.17 -18.00
C LYS A 151 60.17 -15.04 -19.16
N GLU A 152 59.42 -16.09 -19.50
CA GLU A 152 59.86 -17.09 -20.47
C GLU A 152 59.52 -16.65 -21.90
N LEU A 153 58.35 -16.04 -22.09
CA LEU A 153 57.86 -15.65 -23.41
C LEU A 153 58.74 -14.62 -24.12
N PRO A 154 59.25 -13.55 -23.45
CA PRO A 154 60.19 -12.62 -24.06
C PRO A 154 61.46 -13.32 -24.55
N SER A 155 62.04 -14.19 -23.73
CA SER A 155 63.26 -14.94 -24.05
C SER A 155 63.09 -15.81 -25.31
N LYS A 156 61.91 -16.41 -25.50
CA LYS A 156 61.60 -17.18 -26.71
C LYS A 156 61.42 -16.32 -27.95
N ALA A 157 60.77 -15.16 -27.82
CA ALA A 157 60.62 -14.22 -28.92
C ALA A 157 61.96 -13.63 -29.38
N GLU A 158 62.90 -13.49 -28.45
CA GLU A 158 64.23 -12.91 -28.70
C GLU A 158 65.26 -13.89 -29.25
N ALA A 159 65.02 -15.21 -29.12
CA ALA A 159 65.92 -16.24 -29.63
C ALA A 159 66.14 -16.10 -31.15
N ASP A 160 65.10 -15.69 -31.89
CA ASP A 160 65.19 -15.34 -33.31
C ASP A 160 64.29 -14.12 -33.61
N GLN A 161 64.87 -12.93 -33.49
CA GLN A 161 64.15 -11.66 -33.69
C GLN A 161 63.65 -11.48 -35.12
N ASP A 162 64.37 -12.00 -36.12
CA ASP A 162 63.98 -11.87 -37.53
C ASP A 162 62.81 -12.79 -37.85
N ALA A 163 62.86 -14.05 -37.43
CA ALA A 163 61.73 -14.95 -37.56
C ALA A 163 60.50 -14.44 -36.79
N PHE A 164 60.70 -13.89 -35.59
CA PHE A 164 59.62 -13.32 -34.79
C PHE A 164 58.94 -12.12 -35.47
N MET A 165 59.74 -11.16 -35.98
CA MET A 165 59.17 -10.02 -36.71
C MET A 165 58.47 -10.46 -37.99
N ASN A 166 59.04 -11.41 -38.75
CA ASN A 166 58.40 -11.98 -39.94
C ASN A 166 57.07 -12.69 -39.61
N LEU A 167 57.02 -13.41 -38.48
CA LEU A 167 55.78 -14.01 -37.97
C LEU A 167 54.75 -12.92 -37.68
N ALA A 168 55.11 -11.87 -36.95
CA ALA A 168 54.20 -10.76 -36.66
C ALA A 168 53.65 -10.11 -37.96
N TYR A 169 54.50 -9.89 -38.96
CA TYR A 169 54.07 -9.35 -40.26
C TYR A 169 53.16 -10.28 -41.05
N SER A 170 53.31 -11.59 -40.90
CA SER A 170 52.47 -12.58 -41.58
C SER A 170 51.03 -12.58 -41.06
N ILE A 171 50.80 -12.11 -39.83
CA ILE A 171 49.48 -12.06 -39.19
C ILE A 171 48.66 -10.93 -39.81
N LYS A 172 47.55 -11.30 -40.46
CA LYS A 172 46.63 -10.35 -41.10
C LYS A 172 45.55 -9.90 -40.14
N VAL A 173 45.56 -8.62 -39.78
CA VAL A 173 44.49 -7.99 -38.98
C VAL A 173 43.51 -7.30 -39.94
N ASN A 174 42.24 -7.71 -39.95
CA ASN A 174 41.25 -7.16 -40.87
C ASN A 174 40.71 -5.80 -40.36
N PRO A 175 40.94 -4.67 -41.07
CA PRO A 175 40.54 -3.35 -40.59
C PRO A 175 39.02 -3.16 -40.52
N LYS A 176 38.24 -3.84 -41.38
CA LYS A 176 36.77 -3.80 -41.31
C LYS A 176 36.27 -4.49 -40.04
N LYS A 177 36.91 -5.60 -39.66
CA LYS A 177 36.59 -6.32 -38.42
C LYS A 177 36.95 -5.50 -37.19
N MET A 178 38.12 -4.86 -37.17
CA MET A 178 38.52 -3.98 -36.07
C MET A 178 37.50 -2.86 -35.82
N LYS A 179 37.02 -2.21 -36.89
CA LYS A 179 35.94 -1.21 -36.81
C LYS A 179 34.59 -1.78 -36.36
N LYS A 180 34.30 -3.04 -36.71
CA LYS A 180 33.09 -3.73 -36.24
C LYS A 180 33.18 -4.00 -34.72
N LEU A 181 34.30 -4.53 -34.25
CA LEU A 181 34.55 -4.78 -32.83
C LEU A 181 34.53 -3.49 -32.00
N GLU A 182 34.99 -2.38 -32.56
CA GLU A 182 34.88 -1.05 -31.94
C GLU A 182 33.42 -0.62 -31.73
N LYS A 183 32.58 -0.80 -32.75
CA LYS A 183 31.13 -0.53 -32.63
C LYS A 183 30.46 -1.46 -31.62
N GLU A 184 30.83 -2.73 -31.60
CA GLU A 184 30.29 -3.69 -30.63
C GLU A 184 30.70 -3.32 -29.20
N TYR A 185 31.97 -2.98 -28.99
CA TYR A 185 32.48 -2.56 -27.69
C TYR A 185 31.81 -1.29 -27.17
N THR A 186 31.60 -0.29 -28.04
CA THR A 186 30.89 0.94 -27.65
C THR A 186 29.43 0.66 -27.27
N VAL A 187 28.75 -0.25 -27.95
CA VAL A 187 27.40 -0.70 -27.57
C VAL A 187 27.41 -1.42 -26.21
N ILE A 188 28.38 -2.31 -25.98
CA ILE A 188 28.52 -3.01 -24.68
C ILE A 188 28.76 -1.99 -23.56
N LYS A 189 29.68 -1.05 -23.74
CA LYS A 189 30.03 -0.05 -22.71
C LYS A 189 28.91 0.94 -22.43
N THR A 190 28.19 1.39 -23.45
CA THR A 190 27.02 2.26 -23.26
C THR A 190 25.89 1.55 -22.52
N LYS A 191 25.67 0.26 -22.83
CA LYS A 191 24.72 -0.58 -22.08
C LYS A 191 25.15 -0.78 -20.62
N GLU A 192 26.41 -1.12 -20.36
CA GLU A 192 26.93 -1.27 -18.99
C GLU A 192 26.78 0.03 -18.18
N GLN A 193 27.06 1.20 -18.78
CA GLN A 193 26.87 2.49 -18.11
C GLN A 193 25.40 2.77 -17.80
N SER A 194 24.49 2.46 -18.73
CA SER A 194 23.05 2.52 -18.50
C SER A 194 22.62 1.61 -17.35
N ASP A 195 23.11 0.35 -17.34
CA ASP A 195 22.78 -0.62 -16.30
C ASP A 195 23.29 -0.18 -14.92
N ILE A 196 24.51 0.39 -14.85
CA ILE A 196 25.07 0.98 -13.62
C ILE A 196 24.21 2.17 -13.14
N ALA A 197 23.75 3.03 -14.06
CA ALA A 197 22.88 4.15 -13.72
C ALA A 197 21.52 3.67 -13.17
N VAL A 198 20.89 2.69 -13.83
CA VAL A 198 19.64 2.06 -13.37
C VAL A 198 19.83 1.43 -11.99
N LEU A 199 20.91 0.67 -11.79
CA LEU A 199 21.23 0.04 -10.51
C LEU A 199 21.41 1.09 -9.39
N ARG A 200 21.98 2.26 -9.70
CA ARG A 200 22.13 3.37 -8.76
C ARG A 200 20.76 3.96 -8.37
N CYS A 201 19.89 4.20 -9.35
CA CYS A 201 18.53 4.67 -9.12
C CYS A 201 17.73 3.66 -8.28
N LEU A 202 17.78 2.37 -8.62
CA LEU A 202 17.11 1.31 -7.87
C LEU A 202 17.63 1.19 -6.43
N ARG A 203 18.94 1.37 -6.20
CA ARG A 203 19.51 1.39 -4.85
C ARG A 203 19.01 2.58 -4.02
N GLN A 204 18.86 3.75 -4.63
CA GLN A 204 18.32 4.93 -3.98
C GLN A 204 16.83 4.77 -3.67
N GLU A 205 16.05 4.29 -4.62
CA GLU A 205 14.62 4.02 -4.43
C GLU A 205 14.39 2.96 -3.33
N ASN A 206 15.13 1.85 -3.35
CA ASN A 206 15.08 0.84 -2.29
C ASN A 206 15.42 1.42 -0.91
N ARG A 207 16.35 2.37 -0.83
CA ARG A 207 16.67 3.06 0.43
C ARG A 207 15.48 3.89 0.93
N LEU A 208 14.82 4.63 0.05
CA LEU A 208 13.65 5.44 0.39
C LEU A 208 12.44 4.57 0.78
N LEU A 209 12.21 3.48 0.05
CA LEU A 209 11.15 2.52 0.37
C LEU A 209 11.36 1.89 1.74
N LYS A 210 12.59 1.48 2.08
CA LYS A 210 12.92 0.98 3.42
C LYS A 210 12.62 2.00 4.53
N GLN A 211 12.99 3.26 4.32
CA GLN A 211 12.66 4.33 5.27
C GLN A 211 11.14 4.54 5.41
N ARG A 212 10.40 4.44 4.31
CA ARG A 212 8.93 4.58 4.34
C ARG A 212 8.27 3.42 5.08
N VAL A 213 8.74 2.19 4.87
CA VAL A 213 8.28 1.00 5.61
C VAL A 213 8.55 1.18 7.10
N GLU A 214 9.76 1.59 7.49
CA GLU A 214 10.11 1.81 8.90
C GLU A 214 9.21 2.88 9.57
N LEU A 215 8.88 3.96 8.86
CA LEU A 215 7.94 4.97 9.36
C LEU A 215 6.52 4.43 9.53
N LEU A 216 6.02 3.68 8.54
CA LEU A 216 4.70 3.07 8.61
C LEU A 216 4.61 2.02 9.72
N GLU A 217 5.66 1.25 9.95
CA GLU A 217 5.76 0.30 11.06
C GLU A 217 5.68 1.01 12.41
N LYS A 218 6.38 2.14 12.58
CA LYS A 218 6.29 2.99 13.80
C LYS A 218 4.90 3.60 13.98
N GLU A 219 4.27 4.09 12.92
CA GLU A 219 2.91 4.63 12.97
C GLU A 219 1.90 3.53 13.35
N SER A 220 2.03 2.35 12.75
CA SER A 220 1.21 1.18 13.05
C SER A 220 1.36 0.72 14.49
N SER A 221 2.60 0.65 15.00
CA SER A 221 2.83 0.26 16.40
C SER A 221 2.25 1.30 17.36
N GLY A 222 2.42 2.60 17.08
CA GLY A 222 1.82 3.67 17.89
C GLY A 222 0.29 3.69 17.87
N LEU A 223 -0.34 3.33 16.74
CA LEU A 223 -1.79 3.14 16.68
C LEU A 223 -2.24 1.94 17.52
N ALA A 224 -1.53 0.81 17.45
CA ALA A 224 -1.83 -0.37 18.26
C ALA A 224 -1.70 -0.08 19.76
N GLU A 225 -0.65 0.62 20.19
CA GLU A 225 -0.47 1.04 21.58
C GLU A 225 -1.60 1.94 22.08
N ARG A 226 -2.06 2.88 21.25
CA ARG A 226 -3.20 3.75 21.59
C ARG A 226 -4.50 2.97 21.71
N LEU A 227 -4.73 1.99 20.84
CA LEU A 227 -5.91 1.14 20.88
C LEU A 227 -5.92 0.27 22.14
N VAL A 228 -4.80 -0.36 22.47
CA VAL A 228 -4.64 -1.14 23.70
C VAL A 228 -4.90 -0.25 24.92
N ARG A 229 -4.33 0.96 24.94
CA ARG A 229 -4.56 1.91 26.04
C ARG A 229 -6.03 2.29 26.19
N GLY A 230 -6.69 2.64 25.09
CA GLY A 230 -8.12 2.93 25.11
C GLY A 230 -8.97 1.76 25.59
N GLN A 231 -8.60 0.51 25.27
CA GLN A 231 -9.29 -0.67 25.79
C GLN A 231 -9.06 -0.87 27.30
N VAL A 232 -7.85 -0.60 27.79
CA VAL A 232 -7.55 -0.64 29.23
C VAL A 232 -8.34 0.44 29.96
N ASP A 233 -8.31 1.69 29.48
CA ASP A 233 -9.04 2.81 30.08
C ASP A 233 -10.56 2.53 30.14
N LEU A 234 -11.12 1.92 29.10
CA LEU A 234 -12.53 1.49 29.08
C LEU A 234 -12.82 0.40 30.11
N ALA A 235 -11.95 -0.61 30.22
CA ALA A 235 -12.10 -1.68 31.20
C ALA A 235 -11.99 -1.17 32.65
N GLU A 236 -11.06 -0.25 32.91
CA GLU A 236 -10.92 0.42 34.22
C GLU A 236 -12.19 1.22 34.55
N GLY A 237 -12.74 1.98 33.59
CA GLY A 237 -14.00 2.70 33.78
C GLY A 237 -15.21 1.78 34.02
N GLU A 238 -15.28 0.63 33.35
CA GLU A 238 -16.31 -0.39 33.61
C GLU A 238 -16.19 -0.98 35.02
N GLU A 239 -14.97 -1.23 35.51
CA GLU A 239 -14.73 -1.70 36.87
C GLU A 239 -15.13 -0.65 37.92
N GLU A 240 -14.76 0.61 37.71
CA GLU A 240 -15.13 1.73 38.59
C GLU A 240 -16.66 1.93 38.67
N THR A 241 -17.34 1.91 37.52
CA THR A 241 -18.80 2.05 37.48
C THR A 241 -19.50 0.88 38.18
N PHE A 242 -18.99 -0.34 38.04
CA PHE A 242 -19.48 -1.49 38.77
C PHE A 242 -19.26 -1.35 40.29
N ALA A 243 -18.08 -0.89 40.71
CA ALA A 243 -17.77 -0.64 42.11
C ALA A 243 -18.71 0.42 42.73
N LEU A 244 -18.90 1.55 42.04
CA LEU A 244 -19.83 2.61 42.43
C LEU A 244 -21.28 2.10 42.50
N ALA A 245 -21.72 1.29 41.53
CA ALA A 245 -23.07 0.72 41.54
C ALA A 245 -23.29 -0.17 42.78
N ARG A 246 -22.28 -0.98 43.15
CA ARG A 246 -22.32 -1.81 44.37
C ARG A 246 -22.41 -0.94 45.63
N GLU A 247 -21.64 0.13 45.69
CA GLU A 247 -21.61 1.04 46.83
C GLU A 247 -22.93 1.81 46.97
N VAL A 248 -23.51 2.29 45.86
CA VAL A 248 -24.85 2.89 45.83
C VAL A 248 -25.91 1.91 46.31
N GLN A 249 -25.84 0.64 45.91
CA GLN A 249 -26.78 -0.38 46.37
C GLN A 249 -26.64 -0.64 47.88
N ALA A 250 -25.42 -0.67 48.41
CA ALA A 250 -25.18 -0.80 49.84
C ALA A 250 -25.74 0.40 50.62
N LEU A 251 -25.49 1.63 50.16
CA LEU A 251 -26.04 2.85 50.75
C LEU A 251 -27.57 2.89 50.70
N ARG A 252 -28.18 2.43 49.60
CA ARG A 252 -29.65 2.31 49.51
C ARG A 252 -30.20 1.35 50.55
N ARG A 253 -29.58 0.19 50.74
CA ARG A 253 -29.99 -0.78 51.80
C ARG A 253 -29.86 -0.15 53.19
N ALA A 254 -28.72 0.49 53.48
CA ALA A 254 -28.51 1.17 54.75
C ALA A 254 -29.54 2.29 55.01
N ASN A 255 -29.96 3.01 53.97
CA ASN A 255 -30.99 4.04 54.08
C ASN A 255 -32.38 3.43 54.38
N VAL A 256 -32.74 2.32 53.72
CA VAL A 256 -33.98 1.59 54.03
C VAL A 256 -33.98 1.08 55.46
N ASP A 257 -32.86 0.50 55.93
CA ASP A 257 -32.73 0.05 57.32
C ASP A 257 -32.86 1.22 58.31
N ALA A 258 -32.26 2.37 57.99
CA ALA A 258 -32.39 3.59 58.80
C ALA A 258 -33.83 4.13 58.82
N GLN A 259 -34.54 4.08 57.68
CA GLN A 259 -35.95 4.45 57.59
C GLN A 259 -36.84 3.51 58.40
N GLN A 260 -36.58 2.20 58.38
CA GLN A 260 -37.29 1.23 59.22
C GLN A 260 -37.04 1.50 60.71
N ARG A 261 -35.78 1.74 61.11
CA ARG A 261 -35.46 2.13 62.49
C ARG A 261 -36.15 3.43 62.91
N LEU A 262 -36.22 4.41 62.01
CA LEU A 262 -36.93 5.66 62.25
C LEU A 262 -38.43 5.40 62.42
N ALA A 263 -39.04 4.55 61.59
CA ALA A 263 -40.45 4.19 61.70
C ALA A 263 -40.76 3.50 63.04
N VAL A 264 -39.92 2.54 63.44
CA VAL A 264 -40.02 1.90 64.77
C VAL A 264 -39.90 2.93 65.88
N ALA A 265 -38.89 3.81 65.83
CA ALA A 265 -38.73 4.88 66.81
C ALA A 265 -39.91 5.87 66.80
N GLN A 266 -40.54 6.13 65.65
CA GLN A 266 -41.75 6.96 65.54
C GLN A 266 -42.99 6.26 66.09
N ASP A 267 -43.09 4.94 65.94
CA ASP A 267 -44.15 4.14 66.56
C ASP A 267 -43.96 4.06 68.07
N GLU A 268 -42.72 3.92 68.54
CA GLU A 268 -42.34 4.03 69.96
C GLU A 268 -42.67 5.43 70.50
N ILE A 269 -42.28 6.50 69.80
CA ILE A 269 -42.65 7.87 70.15
C ILE A 269 -44.17 8.03 70.16
N ARG A 270 -44.91 7.53 69.17
CA ARG A 270 -46.39 7.56 69.17
C ARG A 270 -47.00 6.78 70.34
N SER A 271 -46.39 5.65 70.73
CA SER A 271 -46.82 4.87 71.89
C SER A 271 -46.51 5.60 73.21
N LEU A 272 -45.37 6.30 73.27
CA LEU A 272 -44.98 7.18 74.36
C LEU A 272 -45.86 8.43 74.40
N GLU A 273 -46.24 8.99 73.26
CA GLU A 273 -47.18 10.10 73.12
C GLU A 273 -48.60 9.68 73.49
N MET A 274 -49.03 8.46 73.16
CA MET A 274 -50.30 7.90 73.64
C MET A 274 -50.28 7.67 75.14
N THR A 275 -49.18 7.15 75.70
CA THR A 275 -49.05 7.01 77.17
C THR A 275 -48.87 8.35 77.87
N ILE A 276 -48.25 9.34 77.22
CA ILE A 276 -48.24 10.75 77.64
C ILE A 276 -49.63 11.35 77.45
N ALA A 277 -50.44 10.97 76.46
CA ALA A 277 -51.81 11.44 76.27
C ALA A 277 -52.78 10.77 77.27
N GLU A 278 -52.53 9.52 77.66
CA GLU A 278 -53.17 8.84 78.78
C GLU A 278 -52.72 9.43 80.12
N ASN A 279 -51.45 9.85 80.24
CA ASN A 279 -50.96 10.60 81.39
C ASN A 279 -51.40 12.07 81.37
N ASN A 280 -51.64 12.68 80.22
CA ASN A 280 -52.17 14.04 80.04
C ASN A 280 -53.70 14.06 80.12
N SER A 281 -54.40 12.94 79.90
CA SER A 281 -55.79 12.80 80.34
C SER A 281 -55.86 12.65 81.87
N ARG A 282 -54.76 12.25 82.51
CA ARG A 282 -54.52 12.39 83.96
C ARG A 282 -53.89 13.73 84.38
N GLN A 283 -53.34 14.51 83.43
CA GLN A 283 -52.64 15.79 83.64
C GLN A 283 -52.98 16.78 82.51
N SER A 284 -54.25 17.17 82.39
CA SER A 284 -54.65 18.32 81.57
C SER A 284 -54.63 19.57 82.45
N SER A 285 -53.41 20.06 82.70
CA SER A 285 -53.09 21.45 82.99
C SER A 285 -51.73 21.73 82.36
N LEU A 286 -51.70 22.70 81.44
CA LEU A 286 -50.57 23.37 80.76
C LEU A 286 -50.24 23.02 79.30
N GLU A 287 -50.00 24.10 78.57
CA GLU A 287 -50.05 24.36 77.12
C GLU A 287 -48.81 23.95 76.31
N GLY A 288 -48.99 23.77 74.98
CA GLY A 288 -48.35 24.66 74.00
C GLY A 288 -47.30 24.09 73.02
N ILE A 289 -47.55 24.38 71.72
CA ILE A 289 -46.63 24.90 70.68
C ILE A 289 -46.53 24.07 69.38
N GLU A 290 -47.17 24.62 68.34
CA GLU A 290 -47.00 24.32 66.91
C GLU A 290 -45.78 25.07 66.33
N GLY A 291 -45.13 24.47 65.32
CA GLY A 291 -44.27 25.20 64.38
C GLY A 291 -43.07 24.37 63.90
N THR A 292 -43.19 23.69 62.75
CA THR A 292 -42.03 23.15 61.97
C THR A 292 -42.38 22.49 60.62
N SER A 293 -43.66 22.33 60.24
CA SER A 293 -44.04 21.57 59.03
C SER A 293 -43.99 22.35 57.71
N SER A 294 -44.03 23.68 57.73
CA SER A 294 -44.15 24.50 56.51
C SER A 294 -42.81 24.73 55.78
N GLN A 295 -41.67 24.75 56.47
CA GLN A 295 -40.36 25.06 55.86
C GLN A 295 -39.79 23.93 54.98
N LYS A 296 -40.10 22.67 55.30
CA LYS A 296 -39.55 21.50 54.57
C LYS A 296 -40.17 21.29 53.18
N GLY A 297 -41.43 21.68 53.00
CA GLY A 297 -42.12 21.58 51.71
C GLY A 297 -41.57 22.56 50.66
N GLU A 298 -41.24 23.78 51.08
CA GLU A 298 -40.68 24.80 50.18
C GLU A 298 -39.23 24.52 49.78
N GLU A 299 -38.44 23.87 50.65
CA GLU A 299 -37.07 23.47 50.33
C GLU A 299 -37.01 22.35 49.30
N LEU A 300 -37.93 21.37 49.37
CA LEU A 300 -38.01 20.28 48.40
C LEU A 300 -38.41 20.78 47.00
N ALA A 301 -39.37 21.70 46.92
CA ALA A 301 -39.76 22.33 45.66
C ALA A 301 -38.58 23.12 45.03
N ARG A 302 -37.79 23.83 45.84
CA ARG A 302 -36.57 24.52 45.37
C ARG A 302 -35.46 23.57 44.93
N CYS A 303 -35.34 22.37 45.51
CA CYS A 303 -34.39 21.36 45.04
C CYS A 303 -34.80 20.79 43.68
N LEU A 304 -36.06 20.40 43.51
CA LEU A 304 -36.56 19.85 42.24
C LEU A 304 -36.47 20.87 41.09
N GLN A 305 -36.74 22.14 41.37
CA GLN A 305 -36.61 23.21 40.36
C GLN A 305 -35.15 23.45 39.95
N ARG A 306 -34.18 23.33 40.89
CA ARG A 306 -32.75 23.42 40.57
C ARG A 306 -32.26 22.24 39.72
N GLU A 307 -32.74 21.03 40.00
CA GLU A 307 -32.39 19.84 39.21
C GLU A 307 -32.99 19.89 37.80
N LEU A 308 -34.22 20.37 37.65
CA LEU A 308 -34.85 20.57 36.35
C LEU A 308 -34.08 21.57 35.48
N VAL A 309 -33.63 22.68 36.07
CA VAL A 309 -32.81 23.68 35.37
C VAL A 309 -31.45 23.09 34.96
N ARG A 310 -30.81 22.31 35.84
CA ARG A 310 -29.54 21.64 35.54
C ARG A 310 -29.68 20.61 34.41
N ALA A 311 -30.77 19.84 34.40
CA ALA A 311 -31.05 18.88 33.33
C ALA A 311 -31.29 19.58 31.98
N ARG A 312 -31.99 20.71 31.96
CA ARG A 312 -32.21 21.52 30.74
C ARG A 312 -30.92 22.16 30.23
N LEU A 313 -30.05 22.63 31.13
CA LEU A 313 -28.74 23.18 30.76
C LEU A 313 -27.87 22.11 30.09
N HIS A 314 -27.77 20.92 30.68
CA HIS A 314 -26.99 19.82 30.10
C HIS A 314 -27.58 19.31 28.77
N ALA A 315 -28.90 19.34 28.60
CA ALA A 315 -29.51 19.03 27.31
C ALA A 315 -29.13 20.06 26.24
N ALA A 316 -29.16 21.36 26.58
CA ALA A 316 -28.77 22.44 25.66
C ALA A 316 -27.27 22.40 25.30
N GLU A 317 -26.39 22.08 26.26
CA GLU A 317 -24.95 21.90 26.03
C GLU A 317 -24.67 20.73 25.08
N ARG A 318 -25.38 19.61 25.23
CA ARG A 318 -25.26 18.44 24.35
C ARG A 318 -25.71 18.75 22.93
N GLU A 319 -26.85 19.43 22.76
CA GLU A 319 -27.31 19.85 21.43
C GLU A 319 -26.36 20.86 20.77
N ALA A 320 -25.71 21.73 21.54
CA ALA A 320 -24.70 22.64 21.01
C ALA A 320 -23.46 21.89 20.48
N ALA A 321 -22.97 20.92 21.25
CA ALA A 321 -21.84 20.07 20.84
C ALA A 321 -22.18 19.21 19.61
N GLU A 322 -23.40 18.68 19.53
CA GLU A 322 -23.86 17.91 18.36
C GLU A 322 -23.87 18.77 17.09
N ARG A 323 -24.37 20.01 17.17
CA ARG A 323 -24.35 20.95 16.03
C ARG A 323 -22.93 21.30 15.59
N GLU A 324 -22.00 21.50 16.53
CA GLU A 324 -20.59 21.80 16.23
C GLU A 324 -19.90 20.64 15.52
N LEU A 325 -20.09 19.40 16.02
CA LEU A 325 -19.55 18.19 15.37
C LEU A 325 -20.14 17.99 13.97
N THR A 326 -21.44 18.25 13.80
CA THR A 326 -22.11 18.14 12.50
C THR A 326 -21.56 19.18 11.50
N ALA A 327 -21.31 20.41 11.95
CA ALA A 327 -20.66 21.44 11.14
C ALA A 327 -19.23 21.04 10.75
N ARG A 328 -18.46 20.47 11.69
CA ARG A 328 -17.08 20.05 11.44
C ARG A 328 -16.99 18.88 10.46
N ILE A 329 -17.94 17.94 10.52
CA ILE A 329 -18.05 16.85 9.54
C ILE A 329 -18.33 17.44 8.15
N ALA A 330 -19.26 18.39 8.03
CA ALA A 330 -19.58 19.03 6.76
C ALA A 330 -18.39 19.80 6.17
N GLU A 331 -17.59 20.49 6.99
CA GLU A 331 -16.35 21.15 6.56
C GLU A 331 -15.33 20.14 6.01
N LEU A 332 -15.06 19.07 6.77
CA LEU A 332 -14.10 18.04 6.38
C LEU A 332 -14.55 17.31 5.11
N GLU A 333 -15.84 17.06 4.93
CA GLU A 333 -16.39 16.51 3.69
C GLU A 333 -16.18 17.45 2.49
N ASN A 334 -16.31 18.77 2.70
CA ASN A 334 -16.13 19.76 1.65
C ASN A 334 -14.65 19.94 1.27
N GLU A 335 -13.75 19.92 2.26
CA GLU A 335 -12.29 19.87 2.04
C GLU A 335 -11.88 18.60 1.29
N ASN A 336 -12.44 17.44 1.64
CA ASN A 336 -12.18 16.17 0.93
C ASN A 336 -12.67 16.21 -0.52
N LYS A 337 -13.85 16.81 -0.77
CA LYS A 337 -14.37 17.04 -2.12
C LYS A 337 -13.47 17.99 -2.93
N SER A 338 -12.96 19.05 -2.29
CA SER A 338 -12.02 20.00 -2.91
C SER A 338 -10.69 19.32 -3.27
N LEU A 339 -10.10 18.58 -2.33
CA LEU A 339 -8.86 17.84 -2.53
C LEU A 339 -9.00 16.77 -3.63
N ARG A 340 -10.14 16.09 -3.74
CA ARG A 340 -10.41 15.14 -4.83
C ARG A 340 -10.48 15.81 -6.21
N ARG A 341 -11.00 17.04 -6.30
CA ARG A 341 -11.05 17.82 -7.56
C ARG A 341 -9.69 18.35 -7.99
N GLN A 342 -8.78 18.61 -7.05
CA GLN A 342 -7.52 19.29 -7.33
C GLN A 342 -6.37 18.33 -7.73
N ARG A 343 -6.47 17.03 -7.40
CA ARG A 343 -5.26 16.18 -7.32
C ARG A 343 -4.89 15.37 -8.55
N VAL A 344 -5.74 15.26 -9.59
CA VAL A 344 -5.54 14.17 -10.57
C VAL A 344 -5.75 14.56 -12.04
N ASP A 345 -6.83 15.24 -12.40
CA ASP A 345 -7.19 15.32 -13.83
C ASP A 345 -6.43 16.41 -14.62
N ASN A 346 -6.01 17.49 -13.97
CA ASN A 346 -5.41 18.63 -14.68
C ASN A 346 -3.92 18.44 -15.01
N ASN A 347 -3.19 17.63 -14.26
CA ASN A 347 -1.74 17.48 -14.45
C ASN A 347 -1.41 16.62 -15.67
N VAL A 348 -2.16 15.53 -15.89
CA VAL A 348 -1.92 14.65 -17.06
C VAL A 348 -2.35 15.35 -18.35
N ALA A 349 -3.51 16.02 -18.34
CA ALA A 349 -3.98 16.80 -19.48
C ALA A 349 -2.99 17.92 -19.85
N HIS A 350 -2.52 18.69 -18.86
CA HIS A 350 -1.51 19.72 -19.09
C HIS A 350 -0.20 19.15 -19.65
N LEU A 351 0.29 18.02 -19.10
CA LEU A 351 1.50 17.38 -19.61
C LEU A 351 1.32 16.84 -21.04
N GLN A 352 0.13 16.35 -21.38
CA GLN A 352 -0.20 15.93 -22.74
C GLN A 352 -0.24 17.13 -23.70
N ASP A 353 -0.85 18.25 -23.30
CA ASP A 353 -0.91 19.47 -24.09
C ASP A 353 0.50 20.07 -24.31
N GLU A 354 1.32 20.10 -23.26
CA GLU A 354 2.72 20.56 -23.35
C GLU A 354 3.55 19.64 -24.25
N LEU A 355 3.36 18.32 -24.15
CA LEU A 355 4.01 17.34 -25.01
C LEU A 355 3.64 17.55 -26.48
N ILE A 356 2.36 17.78 -26.78
CA ILE A 356 1.88 18.06 -28.14
C ILE A 356 2.54 19.35 -28.66
N ALA A 357 2.56 20.41 -27.86
CA ALA A 357 3.17 21.69 -28.24
C ALA A 357 4.68 21.58 -28.49
N VAL A 358 5.42 20.80 -27.69
CA VAL A 358 6.86 20.57 -27.89
C VAL A 358 7.11 19.70 -29.13
N LYS A 359 6.30 18.66 -29.37
CA LYS A 359 6.39 17.83 -30.59
C LYS A 359 6.17 18.65 -31.87
N LEU A 360 5.23 19.59 -31.84
CA LEU A 360 5.01 20.51 -32.96
C LEU A 360 6.24 21.39 -33.20
N ARG A 361 6.82 22.00 -32.14
CA ARG A 361 8.06 22.78 -32.24
C ARG A 361 9.24 21.95 -32.76
N GLU A 362 9.37 20.69 -32.33
CA GLU A 362 10.39 19.78 -32.85
C GLU A 362 10.22 19.53 -34.36
N ALA A 363 8.99 19.31 -34.81
CA ALA A 363 8.69 19.10 -36.23
C ALA A 363 9.02 20.34 -37.08
N GLU A 364 8.67 21.53 -36.59
CA GLU A 364 9.01 22.82 -37.22
C GLU A 364 10.53 23.04 -37.30
N ALA A 365 11.26 22.80 -36.20
CA ALA A 365 12.73 22.91 -36.17
C ALA A 365 13.43 21.89 -37.08
N ASN A 366 12.85 20.70 -37.25
CA ASN A 366 13.39 19.68 -38.14
C ASN A 366 13.18 20.06 -39.63
N LEU A 367 12.08 20.73 -39.95
CA LEU A 367 11.85 21.29 -41.29
C LEU A 367 12.82 22.45 -41.57
N SER A 368 12.98 23.40 -40.63
CA SER A 368 13.90 24.52 -40.81
C SER A 368 15.37 24.07 -40.96
N LEU A 369 15.78 23.01 -40.24
CA LEU A 369 17.11 22.42 -40.39
C LEU A 369 17.31 21.78 -41.78
N LYS A 370 16.28 21.16 -42.36
CA LYS A 370 16.35 20.62 -43.74
C LYS A 370 16.54 21.74 -44.76
N ASP A 371 15.81 22.85 -44.60
CA ASP A 371 15.95 24.02 -45.49
C ASP A 371 17.35 24.64 -45.37
N LEU A 372 17.89 24.75 -44.15
CA LEU A 372 19.26 25.24 -43.92
C LEU A 372 20.31 24.33 -44.56
N ARG A 373 20.17 23.01 -44.43
CA ARG A 373 21.06 22.04 -45.09
C ARG A 373 21.04 22.18 -46.59
N GLN A 374 19.86 22.36 -47.18
CA GLN A 374 19.72 22.58 -48.61
C GLN A 374 20.45 23.87 -49.04
N ARG A 375 20.29 24.97 -48.29
CA ARG A 375 21.02 26.22 -48.55
C ARG A 375 22.54 26.05 -48.44
N VAL A 376 23.02 25.33 -47.43
CA VAL A 376 24.46 25.03 -47.28
C VAL A 376 24.97 24.22 -48.48
N THR A 377 24.19 23.25 -48.99
CA THR A 377 24.57 22.51 -50.21
C THR A 377 24.60 23.41 -51.44
N GLU A 378 23.60 24.28 -51.64
CA GLU A 378 23.54 25.21 -52.78
C GLU A 378 24.71 26.20 -52.78
N ILE A 379 25.04 26.79 -51.62
CA ILE A 379 26.18 27.71 -51.47
C ILE A 379 27.51 26.95 -51.63
N SER A 380 27.63 25.73 -51.10
CA SER A 380 28.83 24.89 -51.28
C SER A 380 29.06 24.53 -52.75
N GLU A 381 28.00 24.22 -53.49
CA GLU A 381 28.09 23.96 -54.93
C GLU A 381 28.43 25.22 -55.73
N ALA A 382 27.87 26.37 -55.36
CA ALA A 382 28.21 27.67 -55.96
C ALA A 382 29.68 28.02 -55.74
N TRP A 383 30.17 27.81 -54.51
CA TRP A 383 31.58 27.94 -54.14
C TRP A 383 32.49 27.03 -54.98
N GLN A 384 32.12 25.75 -55.10
CA GLN A 384 32.90 24.77 -55.88
C GLN A 384 32.90 25.06 -57.37
N ARG A 385 31.77 25.48 -57.95
CA ARG A 385 31.68 25.91 -59.35
C ARG A 385 32.58 27.11 -59.60
N HIS A 386 32.54 28.11 -58.71
CA HIS A 386 33.40 29.29 -58.81
C HIS A 386 34.91 28.92 -58.74
N LEU A 387 35.27 27.98 -57.86
CA LEU A 387 36.64 27.42 -57.78
C LEU A 387 37.06 26.60 -59.01
N GLN A 388 36.13 25.94 -59.70
CA GLN A 388 36.41 25.12 -60.89
C GLN A 388 36.53 25.97 -62.16
N GLU A 389 35.63 26.92 -62.37
CA GLU A 389 35.69 27.90 -63.46
C GLU A 389 37.01 28.67 -63.41
N HIS A 390 37.47 29.04 -62.22
CA HIS A 390 38.73 29.75 -62.01
C HIS A 390 39.99 28.85 -62.12
N ARG A 391 39.85 27.52 -62.12
CA ARG A 391 40.95 26.56 -62.33
C ARG A 391 41.19 26.28 -63.82
N GLN A 392 40.20 26.53 -64.68
CA GLN A 392 40.29 26.32 -66.13
C GLN A 392 40.88 27.51 -66.90
N GLU A 393 40.98 28.71 -66.30
CA GLU A 393 41.57 29.91 -66.94
C GLU A 393 43.11 29.97 -66.96
N VAL A 394 43.82 28.92 -66.50
CA VAL A 394 45.29 28.82 -66.66
C VAL A 394 45.61 27.76 -67.73
N PRO A 395 45.98 28.15 -68.97
CA PRO A 395 46.31 27.16 -69.99
C PRO A 395 47.74 26.65 -69.79
N ALA A 396 47.87 25.33 -69.68
CA ALA A 396 49.13 24.63 -69.86
C ALA A 396 49.26 24.20 -71.34
N THR A 397 49.99 24.96 -72.15
CA THR A 397 50.62 24.45 -73.38
C THR A 397 51.86 25.28 -73.75
N PRO A 398 52.99 24.65 -74.11
CA PRO A 398 54.12 25.33 -74.74
C PRO A 398 53.82 25.52 -76.23
N VAL A 399 54.27 26.64 -76.83
CA VAL A 399 54.76 26.80 -78.22
C VAL A 399 54.86 28.29 -78.59
N GLN A 400 55.82 28.55 -79.46
CA GLN A 400 56.39 29.80 -79.94
C GLN A 400 55.44 30.83 -80.60
N SER A 401 55.92 32.07 -80.60
CA SER A 401 55.79 33.11 -81.65
C SER A 401 54.54 34.02 -81.67
N ASN A 402 54.80 35.27 -81.26
CA ASN A 402 54.38 36.58 -81.81
C ASN A 402 52.92 36.78 -82.29
N VAL A 403 52.23 37.77 -81.70
CA VAL A 403 51.89 39.06 -82.33
C VAL A 403 51.35 40.03 -81.27
N VAL A 404 51.77 41.27 -81.44
CA VAL A 404 51.52 42.48 -80.64
C VAL A 404 50.08 42.98 -80.84
N SER A 405 49.26 43.05 -79.77
CA SER A 405 48.26 44.11 -79.53
C SER A 405 47.37 43.81 -78.31
N ASP A 406 47.83 44.07 -77.08
CA ASP A 406 46.95 44.43 -75.93
C ASP A 406 47.76 44.83 -74.68
N ILE A 407 48.81 45.62 -74.86
CA ILE A 407 49.46 46.32 -73.76
C ILE A 407 48.76 47.68 -73.62
N MET A 408 47.74 47.74 -72.78
CA MET A 408 47.37 48.87 -71.90
C MET A 408 46.12 48.52 -71.07
N ALA A 409 46.13 47.34 -70.41
CA ALA A 409 45.39 47.21 -69.17
C ALA A 409 46.20 47.94 -68.08
N THR A 410 45.82 49.18 -67.77
CA THR A 410 46.44 49.95 -66.67
C THR A 410 46.50 49.10 -65.40
N PRO A 411 47.58 49.15 -64.60
CA PRO A 411 47.75 48.32 -63.40
C PRO A 411 46.56 48.39 -62.43
N LYS A 412 45.87 49.55 -62.38
CA LYS A 412 44.67 49.77 -61.57
C LYS A 412 43.42 48.96 -61.98
N LYS A 413 43.28 48.57 -63.25
CA LYS A 413 42.14 47.75 -63.73
C LYS A 413 42.34 46.27 -63.41
N LEU A 414 43.56 45.76 -63.55
CA LEU A 414 43.95 44.42 -63.12
C LEU A 414 43.91 44.31 -61.60
N LEU A 415 44.42 45.30 -60.86
CA LEU A 415 44.30 45.34 -59.39
C LEU A 415 42.83 45.37 -58.94
N ARG A 416 41.97 46.24 -59.50
CA ARG A 416 40.53 46.27 -59.15
C ARG A 416 39.80 44.99 -59.49
N ALA A 417 40.14 44.35 -60.61
CA ALA A 417 39.50 43.10 -61.00
C ALA A 417 39.99 41.93 -60.11
N TRP A 418 41.21 41.98 -59.60
CA TRP A 418 41.72 41.03 -58.59
C TRP A 418 41.17 41.31 -57.18
N GLU A 419 41.03 42.58 -56.79
CA GLU A 419 40.41 43.02 -55.52
C GLU A 419 38.92 42.66 -55.46
N GLY A 420 38.17 42.88 -56.55
CA GLY A 420 36.76 42.48 -56.65
C GLY A 420 36.60 40.95 -56.63
N ARG A 421 37.50 40.21 -57.30
CA ARG A 421 37.50 38.74 -57.36
C ARG A 421 37.86 38.07 -56.03
N SER A 422 38.78 38.65 -55.26
CA SER A 422 39.06 38.21 -53.88
C SER A 422 37.87 38.51 -52.96
N GLY A 423 37.15 39.61 -53.19
CA GLY A 423 36.00 40.00 -52.39
C GLY A 423 34.78 39.09 -52.58
N ASP A 424 34.49 38.63 -53.79
CA ASP A 424 33.33 37.75 -54.04
C ASP A 424 33.57 36.31 -53.53
N VAL A 425 34.82 35.85 -53.58
CA VAL A 425 35.27 34.63 -52.89
C VAL A 425 35.16 34.81 -51.36
N GLN A 426 35.64 35.91 -50.81
CA GLN A 426 35.48 36.14 -49.36
C GLN A 426 34.01 36.21 -48.93
N LYS A 427 33.12 36.82 -49.73
CA LYS A 427 31.68 36.86 -49.45
C LYS A 427 31.02 35.49 -49.46
N LEU A 428 31.28 34.65 -50.47
CA LEU A 428 30.71 33.30 -50.53
C LEU A 428 31.27 32.41 -49.40
N GLU A 429 32.52 32.60 -49.00
CA GLU A 429 33.11 31.94 -47.83
C GLU A 429 32.42 32.37 -46.52
N GLU A 430 32.22 33.68 -46.34
CA GLU A 430 31.50 34.25 -45.19
C GLU A 430 30.04 33.80 -45.15
N GLU A 431 29.34 33.79 -46.28
CA GLU A 431 27.96 33.29 -46.40
C GLU A 431 27.88 31.78 -46.11
N LEU A 432 28.85 30.99 -46.57
CA LEU A 432 28.92 29.56 -46.27
C LEU A 432 29.20 29.30 -44.78
N MET A 433 30.13 30.04 -44.19
CA MET A 433 30.49 29.92 -42.78
C MET A 433 29.33 30.34 -41.87
N THR A 434 28.67 31.46 -42.18
CA THR A 434 27.50 31.95 -41.41
C THR A 434 26.29 31.04 -41.54
N THR A 435 26.02 30.47 -42.73
CA THR A 435 24.93 29.49 -42.91
C THR A 435 25.23 28.15 -42.23
N ARG A 436 26.49 27.70 -42.21
CA ARG A 436 26.92 26.54 -41.42
C ARG A 436 26.76 26.76 -39.92
N ILE A 437 27.08 27.95 -39.40
CA ILE A 437 26.87 28.28 -37.99
C ILE A 437 25.36 28.17 -37.66
N LYS A 438 24.49 28.75 -38.48
CA LYS A 438 23.03 28.65 -38.32
C LYS A 438 22.52 27.20 -38.41
N GLU A 439 23.09 26.39 -39.30
CA GLU A 439 22.76 24.95 -39.38
C GLU A 439 23.12 24.22 -38.09
N VAL A 440 24.31 24.50 -37.52
CA VAL A 440 24.76 23.91 -36.27
C VAL A 440 23.89 24.37 -35.10
N GLU A 441 23.52 25.65 -35.03
CA GLU A 441 22.60 26.21 -34.02
C GLU A 441 21.22 25.54 -34.09
N ALA A 442 20.61 25.46 -35.29
CA ALA A 442 19.33 24.78 -35.48
C ALA A 442 19.40 23.28 -35.15
N LEU A 443 20.54 22.63 -35.40
CA LEU A 443 20.77 21.24 -35.02
C LEU A 443 20.88 21.06 -33.51
N THR A 444 21.46 22.02 -32.78
CA THR A 444 21.48 22.00 -31.32
C THR A 444 20.10 22.22 -30.73
N GLU A 445 19.33 23.20 -31.22
CA GLU A 445 17.95 23.44 -30.79
C GLU A 445 17.05 22.22 -31.03
N LEU A 446 17.18 21.56 -32.18
CA LEU A 446 16.44 20.33 -32.48
C LEU A 446 16.77 19.18 -31.50
N LYS A 447 18.04 19.06 -31.08
CA LYS A 447 18.44 18.06 -30.08
C LYS A 447 17.83 18.37 -28.70
N GLU A 448 17.79 19.64 -28.31
CA GLU A 448 17.16 20.07 -27.06
C GLU A 448 15.65 19.78 -27.06
N LEU A 449 14.95 20.10 -28.16
CA LEU A 449 13.53 19.80 -28.31
C LEU A 449 13.26 18.29 -28.25
N ARG A 450 14.08 17.46 -28.89
CA ARG A 450 13.97 15.99 -28.81
C ARG A 450 14.13 15.45 -27.39
N LEU A 451 15.10 15.99 -26.64
CA LEU A 451 15.27 15.62 -25.23
C LEU A 451 14.04 16.02 -24.42
N LYS A 452 13.46 17.20 -24.69
CA LYS A 452 12.26 17.66 -24.00
C LYS A 452 11.02 16.82 -24.33
N VAL A 453 10.86 16.40 -25.60
CA VAL A 453 9.81 15.44 -25.99
C VAL A 453 9.96 14.14 -25.21
N MET A 454 11.17 13.57 -25.17
CA MET A 454 11.42 12.32 -24.47
C MET A 454 11.14 12.43 -22.95
N GLU A 455 11.55 13.54 -22.32
CA GLU A 455 11.24 13.82 -20.92
C GLU A 455 9.72 13.87 -20.68
N LEU A 456 8.99 14.67 -21.47
CA LEU A 456 7.54 14.80 -21.33
C LEU A 456 6.79 13.50 -21.62
N GLU A 457 7.23 12.69 -22.59
CA GLU A 457 6.67 11.36 -22.85
C GLU A 457 6.80 10.44 -21.64
N THR A 458 7.99 10.41 -21.03
CA THR A 458 8.20 9.61 -19.82
C THR A 458 7.34 10.11 -18.65
N GLN A 459 7.22 11.43 -18.49
CA GLN A 459 6.41 12.02 -17.43
C GLN A 459 4.92 11.70 -17.61
N VAL A 460 4.39 11.85 -18.82
CA VAL A 460 3.01 11.47 -19.16
C VAL A 460 2.77 9.99 -18.90
N GLN A 461 3.71 9.12 -19.30
CA GLN A 461 3.58 7.67 -19.11
C GLN A 461 3.56 7.29 -17.62
N VAL A 462 4.44 7.87 -16.81
CA VAL A 462 4.50 7.64 -15.36
C VAL A 462 3.21 8.12 -14.70
N SER A 463 2.76 9.35 -14.98
CA SER A 463 1.53 9.89 -14.41
C SER A 463 0.29 9.09 -14.84
N THR A 464 0.24 8.62 -16.08
CA THR A 464 -0.86 7.77 -16.58
C THR A 464 -0.88 6.41 -15.89
N ASN A 465 0.29 5.79 -15.67
CA ASN A 465 0.37 4.52 -14.95
C ASN A 465 -0.01 4.67 -13.47
N GLN A 466 0.35 5.80 -12.86
CA GLN A 466 -0.04 6.11 -11.49
C GLN A 466 -1.56 6.27 -11.37
N LEU A 467 -2.19 6.96 -12.32
CA LEU A 467 -3.64 7.09 -12.41
C LEU A 467 -4.33 5.72 -12.49
N ARG A 468 -3.83 4.84 -13.38
CA ARG A 468 -4.37 3.49 -13.53
C ARG A 468 -4.29 2.65 -12.26
N ARG A 469 -3.19 2.76 -11.50
CA ARG A 469 -3.04 2.06 -10.22
C ARG A 469 -4.04 2.58 -9.19
N GLN A 470 -4.21 3.90 -9.11
CA GLN A 470 -5.18 4.51 -8.21
C GLN A 470 -6.62 4.13 -8.57
N ASP A 471 -6.96 4.07 -9.86
CA ASP A 471 -8.27 3.61 -10.32
C ASP A 471 -8.53 2.14 -9.98
N GLU A 472 -7.51 1.28 -10.08
CA GLU A 472 -7.59 -0.13 -9.69
C GLU A 472 -7.79 -0.29 -8.18
N GLU A 473 -6.99 0.42 -7.38
CA GLU A 473 -7.13 0.44 -5.91
C GLU A 473 -8.51 0.96 -5.50
N ALA A 474 -9.00 2.02 -6.13
CA ALA A 474 -10.33 2.56 -5.89
C ALA A 474 -11.43 1.56 -6.25
N ARG A 475 -11.25 0.78 -7.32
CA ARG A 475 -12.20 -0.28 -7.69
C ARG A 475 -12.22 -1.41 -6.67
N GLN A 476 -11.06 -1.90 -6.26
CA GLN A 476 -10.95 -2.93 -5.23
C GLN A 476 -11.56 -2.49 -3.90
N LEU A 477 -11.34 -1.24 -3.50
CA LEU A 477 -11.96 -0.67 -2.30
C LEU A 477 -13.49 -0.62 -2.41
N ARG A 478 -14.04 -0.28 -3.58
CA ARG A 478 -15.50 -0.32 -3.82
C ARG A 478 -16.06 -1.73 -3.72
N GLU A 479 -15.40 -2.71 -4.34
CA GLU A 479 -15.81 -4.11 -4.27
C GLU A 479 -15.76 -4.66 -2.83
N ASN A 480 -14.71 -4.32 -2.09
CA ASN A 480 -14.59 -4.68 -0.68
C ASN A 480 -15.67 -4.02 0.19
N LEU A 481 -16.00 -2.75 -0.08
CA LEU A 481 -17.08 -2.04 0.60
C LEU A 481 -18.43 -2.71 0.31
N ASP A 482 -18.73 -3.03 -0.94
CA ASP A 482 -19.97 -3.71 -1.32
C ASP A 482 -20.08 -5.10 -0.67
N ALA A 483 -18.98 -5.86 -0.64
CA ALA A 483 -18.93 -7.15 0.05
C ALA A 483 -19.16 -7.02 1.56
N ALA A 484 -18.60 -5.98 2.20
CA ALA A 484 -18.81 -5.70 3.61
C ALA A 484 -20.27 -5.31 3.90
N LEU A 485 -20.86 -4.44 3.08
CA LEU A 485 -22.27 -4.05 3.17
C LEU A 485 -23.21 -5.24 3.00
N GLN A 486 -22.91 -6.17 2.10
CA GLN A 486 -23.67 -7.41 1.96
C GLN A 486 -23.60 -8.27 3.21
N ARG A 487 -22.40 -8.44 3.81
CA ARG A 487 -22.23 -9.17 5.07
C ARG A 487 -23.01 -8.51 6.21
N GLU A 488 -22.95 -7.18 6.30
CA GLU A 488 -23.71 -6.43 7.30
C GLU A 488 -25.22 -6.68 7.16
N ARG A 489 -25.77 -6.62 5.94
CA ARG A 489 -27.19 -6.92 5.68
C ARG A 489 -27.58 -8.32 6.13
N VAL A 490 -26.76 -9.33 5.85
CA VAL A 490 -27.00 -10.72 6.28
C VAL A 490 -26.96 -10.88 7.80
N LEU A 491 -26.05 -10.17 8.46
CA LEU A 491 -25.98 -10.16 9.93
C LEU A 491 -27.19 -9.45 10.54
N GLN A 492 -27.62 -8.33 9.96
CA GLN A 492 -28.83 -7.62 10.40
C GLN A 492 -30.08 -8.49 10.24
N THR A 493 -30.23 -9.26 9.16
CA THR A 493 -31.36 -10.19 9.01
C THR A 493 -31.31 -11.30 10.06
N ARG A 494 -30.14 -11.89 10.33
CA ARG A 494 -29.97 -12.88 11.40
C ARG A 494 -30.28 -12.32 12.78
N GLN A 495 -29.88 -11.08 13.05
CA GLN A 495 -30.19 -10.40 14.31
C GLN A 495 -31.71 -10.26 14.49
N ARG A 496 -32.44 -9.86 13.44
CA ARG A 496 -33.91 -9.78 13.48
C ARG A 496 -34.55 -11.14 13.72
N GLU A 497 -34.06 -12.20 13.06
CA GLU A 497 -34.55 -13.57 13.30
C GLU A 497 -34.35 -14.01 14.76
N PHE A 498 -33.20 -13.72 15.37
CA PHE A 498 -32.97 -14.02 16.79
C PHE A 498 -33.85 -13.18 17.72
N GLN A 499 -34.09 -11.91 17.40
CA GLN A 499 -35.02 -11.07 18.15
C GLN A 499 -36.45 -11.61 18.12
N HIS A 500 -36.94 -12.04 16.95
CA HIS A 500 -38.25 -12.68 16.83
C HIS A 500 -38.32 -13.98 17.65
N LYS A 501 -37.32 -14.87 17.53
CA LYS A 501 -37.26 -16.10 18.34
C LYS A 501 -37.24 -15.84 19.84
N TYR A 502 -36.54 -14.80 20.28
CA TYR A 502 -36.49 -14.41 21.68
C TYR A 502 -37.86 -13.92 22.17
N ALA A 503 -38.52 -13.06 21.40
CA ALA A 503 -39.87 -12.58 21.71
C ALA A 503 -40.89 -13.73 21.79
N ASP A 504 -40.81 -14.70 20.87
CA ASP A 504 -41.66 -15.89 20.90
C ASP A 504 -41.42 -16.73 22.17
N LEU A 505 -40.15 -16.98 22.52
CA LEU A 505 -39.80 -17.69 23.75
C LEU A 505 -40.24 -16.96 25.02
N GLU A 506 -40.10 -15.63 25.04
CA GLU A 506 -40.56 -14.79 26.16
C GLU A 506 -42.09 -14.86 26.31
N SER A 507 -42.83 -14.79 25.20
CA SER A 507 -44.29 -14.92 25.20
C SER A 507 -44.74 -16.30 25.69
N LYS A 508 -44.05 -17.37 25.26
CA LYS A 508 -44.30 -18.74 25.71
C LYS A 508 -44.02 -18.91 27.20
N ALA A 509 -42.90 -18.37 27.69
CA ALA A 509 -42.56 -18.41 29.12
C ALA A 509 -43.61 -17.68 29.98
N LYS A 510 -44.10 -16.53 29.51
CA LYS A 510 -45.19 -15.79 30.18
C LYS A 510 -46.49 -16.59 30.19
N TYR A 511 -46.84 -17.23 29.08
CA TYR A 511 -48.02 -18.11 28.99
C TYR A 511 -47.91 -19.31 29.94
N ASP A 512 -46.78 -20.01 29.95
CA ASP A 512 -46.55 -21.16 30.82
C ASP A 512 -46.60 -20.77 32.31
N SER A 513 -46.04 -19.61 32.67
CA SER A 513 -46.13 -19.05 34.03
C SER A 513 -47.57 -18.69 34.42
N MET A 514 -48.33 -18.09 33.51
CA MET A 514 -49.74 -17.78 33.75
C MET A 514 -50.55 -19.07 33.94
N GLN A 515 -50.31 -20.09 33.12
CA GLN A 515 -51.01 -21.37 33.24
C GLN A 515 -50.67 -22.11 34.53
N ALA A 516 -49.42 -22.03 35.00
CA ALA A 516 -49.03 -22.55 36.31
C ALA A 516 -49.75 -21.83 37.46
N ASN A 517 -49.86 -20.50 37.39
CA ASN A 517 -50.59 -19.71 38.39
C ASN A 517 -52.09 -20.07 38.42
N ILE A 518 -52.71 -20.27 37.26
CA ILE A 518 -54.11 -20.70 37.18
C ILE A 518 -54.29 -22.07 37.87
N ARG A 519 -53.44 -23.05 37.55
CA ARG A 519 -53.49 -24.38 38.20
C ARG A 519 -53.31 -24.29 39.72
N ASN A 520 -52.34 -23.50 40.18
CA ASN A 520 -52.13 -23.29 41.61
C ASN A 520 -53.35 -22.65 42.29
N MET A 521 -54.04 -21.73 41.59
CA MET A 521 -55.25 -21.09 42.09
C MET A 521 -56.44 -22.06 42.11
N GLU A 522 -56.59 -22.91 41.09
CA GLU A 522 -57.60 -23.99 41.06
C GLU A 522 -57.36 -25.01 42.17
N ASP A 523 -56.11 -25.41 42.41
CA ASP A 523 -55.75 -26.32 43.49
C ASP A 523 -55.99 -25.68 44.87
N ALA A 524 -55.66 -24.39 45.03
CA ALA A 524 -55.98 -23.63 46.25
C ALA A 524 -57.49 -23.51 46.48
N GLN A 525 -58.27 -23.31 45.42
CA GLN A 525 -59.72 -23.29 45.50
C GLN A 525 -60.29 -24.64 45.92
N ARG A 526 -59.82 -25.75 45.33
CA ARG A 526 -60.23 -27.11 45.75
C ARG A 526 -59.85 -27.41 47.18
N ILE A 527 -58.69 -26.96 47.65
CA ILE A 527 -58.29 -27.10 49.05
C ILE A 527 -59.27 -26.34 49.95
N ALA A 528 -59.63 -25.10 49.62
CA ALA A 528 -60.58 -24.32 50.38
C ALA A 528 -61.98 -24.98 50.42
N GLU A 529 -62.46 -25.52 49.29
CA GLU A 529 -63.72 -26.27 49.22
C GLU A 529 -63.68 -27.51 50.13
N LEU A 530 -62.62 -28.31 50.07
CA LEU A 530 -62.44 -29.46 50.95
C LEU A 530 -62.33 -29.06 52.43
N GLU A 531 -61.69 -27.95 52.76
CA GLU A 531 -61.63 -27.42 54.12
C GLU A 531 -63.02 -27.04 54.64
N THR A 532 -63.86 -26.43 53.79
CA THR A 532 -65.26 -26.13 54.14
C THR A 532 -66.05 -27.40 54.39
N GLU A 533 -65.96 -28.41 53.51
CA GLU A 533 -66.62 -29.71 53.73
C GLU A 533 -66.16 -30.38 55.02
N VAL A 534 -64.84 -30.39 55.28
CA VAL A 534 -64.28 -30.94 56.53
C VAL A 534 -64.82 -30.19 57.74
N SER A 535 -64.98 -28.87 57.66
CA SER A 535 -65.58 -28.07 58.74
C SER A 535 -67.07 -28.39 58.95
N GLU A 536 -67.84 -28.60 57.88
CA GLU A 536 -69.24 -29.00 57.94
C GLU A 536 -69.39 -30.39 58.58
N TYR A 537 -68.55 -31.36 58.17
CA TYR A 537 -68.55 -32.69 58.78
C TYR A 537 -68.15 -32.66 60.26
N LYS A 538 -67.18 -31.80 60.65
CA LYS A 538 -66.83 -31.58 62.06
C LYS A 538 -68.01 -31.04 62.85
N LEU A 539 -68.67 -30.00 62.34
CA LEU A 539 -69.85 -29.42 62.99
C LEU A 539 -70.98 -30.47 63.12
N LYS A 540 -71.22 -31.25 62.07
CA LYS A 540 -72.23 -32.32 62.10
C LYS A 540 -71.91 -33.40 63.14
N ASN A 541 -70.63 -33.76 63.28
CA ASN A 541 -70.19 -34.70 64.32
C ASN A 541 -70.37 -34.12 65.73
N GLU A 542 -70.06 -32.85 65.94
CA GLU A 542 -70.30 -32.16 67.22
C GLU A 542 -71.80 -32.08 67.54
N VAL A 543 -72.64 -31.74 66.58
CA VAL A 543 -74.11 -31.76 66.75
C VAL A 543 -74.59 -33.15 67.15
N MET A 544 -74.19 -34.21 66.43
CA MET A 544 -74.55 -35.59 66.80
C MET A 544 -74.05 -35.98 68.20
N ALA A 545 -72.85 -35.51 68.59
CA ALA A 545 -72.33 -35.74 69.94
C ALA A 545 -73.20 -35.04 71.01
N THR A 546 -73.56 -33.77 70.79
CA THR A 546 -74.45 -33.02 71.71
C THR A 546 -75.87 -33.58 71.74
N GLU A 547 -76.41 -34.07 70.63
CA GLU A 547 -77.68 -34.80 70.60
C GLU A 547 -77.59 -36.10 71.41
N GLY A 548 -76.46 -36.82 71.33
CA GLY A 548 -76.18 -37.99 72.15
C GLY A 548 -76.11 -37.67 73.65
N GLU A 549 -75.49 -36.54 74.02
CA GLU A 549 -75.43 -36.06 75.40
C GLU A 549 -76.81 -35.61 75.91
N LEU A 550 -77.61 -34.92 75.09
CA LEU A 550 -79.00 -34.56 75.40
C LEU A 550 -79.87 -35.81 75.57
N ARG A 551 -79.67 -36.85 74.74
CA ARG A 551 -80.39 -38.11 74.85
C ARG A 551 -80.06 -38.86 76.15
N ASN A 552 -78.81 -38.78 76.62
CA ASN A 552 -78.39 -39.34 77.91
C ASN A 552 -78.91 -38.53 79.11
N ASN A 553 -79.15 -37.23 78.96
CA ASN A 553 -79.70 -36.38 80.02
C ASN A 553 -81.24 -36.44 80.14
N MET A 554 -81.93 -37.20 79.27
CA MET A 554 -83.39 -37.36 79.29
C MET A 554 -83.90 -38.46 80.24
N ASP A 555 -83.02 -39.26 80.85
CA ASP A 555 -83.44 -40.37 81.74
C ASP A 555 -83.93 -39.91 83.13
N GLY A 556 -84.00 -38.59 83.40
CA GLY A 556 -84.36 -38.02 84.70
C GLY A 556 -85.74 -37.36 84.84
N ASP A 557 -86.42 -37.00 83.74
CA ASP A 557 -87.68 -36.21 83.77
C ASP A 557 -88.74 -36.77 82.79
N SER A 558 -88.92 -38.10 82.81
CA SER A 558 -89.79 -38.85 81.88
C SER A 558 -91.28 -38.47 81.95
N ASP A 559 -91.79 -38.05 83.11
CA ASP A 559 -93.25 -37.88 83.28
C ASP A 559 -93.76 -36.52 82.75
N GLY A 560 -92.96 -35.45 82.84
CA GLY A 560 -93.32 -34.13 82.29
C GLY A 560 -93.15 -34.04 80.77
N ILE A 561 -92.23 -34.82 80.21
CA ILE A 561 -91.96 -34.88 78.77
C ILE A 561 -93.05 -35.67 78.04
N GLN A 562 -93.65 -36.69 78.67
CA GLN A 562 -94.76 -37.42 78.06
C GLN A 562 -95.99 -36.52 77.86
N GLU A 563 -96.27 -35.67 78.84
CA GLU A 563 -97.39 -34.71 78.80
C GLU A 563 -97.15 -33.60 77.75
N LEU A 564 -95.91 -33.11 77.63
CA LEU A 564 -95.52 -32.16 76.59
C LEU A 564 -95.45 -32.79 75.20
N GLN A 565 -95.04 -34.04 75.06
CA GLN A 565 -95.06 -34.79 73.79
C GLN A 565 -96.48 -35.04 73.31
N GLU A 566 -97.43 -35.30 74.22
CA GLU A 566 -98.84 -35.47 73.88
C GLU A 566 -99.48 -34.14 73.43
N GLN A 567 -99.11 -33.02 74.07
CA GLN A 567 -99.51 -31.67 73.62
C GLN A 567 -98.89 -31.28 72.27
N VAL A 568 -97.61 -31.63 72.04
CA VAL A 568 -96.93 -31.42 70.75
C VAL A 568 -97.53 -32.31 69.65
N ALA A 569 -97.97 -33.53 69.97
CA ALA A 569 -98.66 -34.41 69.03
C ALA A 569 -100.03 -33.83 68.61
N VAL A 570 -100.78 -33.27 69.56
CA VAL A 570 -102.05 -32.57 69.28
C VAL A 570 -101.81 -31.33 68.41
N LEU A 571 -100.80 -30.51 68.72
CA LEU A 571 -100.46 -29.33 67.92
C LEU A 571 -99.91 -29.68 66.53
N LYS A 572 -99.12 -30.76 66.39
CA LYS A 572 -98.67 -31.25 65.08
C LYS A 572 -99.81 -31.81 64.24
N ALA A 573 -100.80 -32.47 64.86
CA ALA A 573 -102.02 -32.89 64.17
C ALA A 573 -102.86 -31.68 63.72
N GLU A 574 -102.89 -30.60 64.51
CA GLU A 574 -103.53 -29.33 64.14
C GLU A 574 -102.84 -28.65 62.96
N VAL A 575 -101.50 -28.58 62.99
CA VAL A 575 -100.68 -28.01 61.91
C VAL A 575 -100.81 -28.84 60.63
N MET A 576 -100.74 -30.17 60.71
CA MET A 576 -100.96 -31.04 59.55
C MET A 576 -102.39 -30.91 58.99
N ARG A 577 -103.39 -30.68 59.84
CA ARG A 577 -104.77 -30.43 59.41
C ARG A 577 -104.91 -29.07 58.72
N LEU A 578 -104.23 -28.04 59.21
CA LEU A 578 -104.17 -26.70 58.60
C LEU A 578 -103.36 -26.68 57.30
N GLU A 579 -102.25 -27.42 57.23
CA GLU A 579 -101.45 -27.63 56.01
C GLU A 579 -102.19 -28.48 54.99
N ALA A 580 -102.92 -29.51 55.40
CA ALA A 580 -103.80 -30.29 54.51
C ALA A 580 -104.98 -29.46 53.99
N TRP A 581 -105.50 -28.52 54.79
CA TRP A 581 -106.51 -27.54 54.33
C TRP A 581 -105.91 -26.54 53.34
N LYS A 582 -104.70 -26.03 53.61
CA LYS A 582 -103.94 -25.13 52.73
C LYS A 582 -103.57 -25.79 51.39
N SER A 583 -103.16 -27.07 51.41
CA SER A 583 -102.83 -27.84 50.20
C SER A 583 -104.07 -28.28 49.41
N ARG A 584 -105.24 -28.47 50.06
CA ARG A 584 -106.52 -28.67 49.35
C ARG A 584 -107.09 -27.40 48.73
N ALA A 585 -106.84 -26.24 49.34
CA ALA A 585 -107.25 -24.94 48.79
C ALA A 585 -106.42 -24.53 47.55
N LEU A 586 -105.24 -25.15 47.35
CA LEU A 586 -104.29 -24.81 46.29
C LEU A 586 -103.92 -26.03 45.43
N GLY A 587 -104.90 -26.88 45.09
CA GLY A 587 -104.71 -28.03 44.22
C GLY A 587 -104.10 -27.69 42.85
N HIS A 588 -102.86 -28.17 42.62
CA HIS A 588 -102.33 -28.98 41.50
C HIS A 588 -103.07 -28.96 40.13
N PRO A 589 -102.37 -29.10 38.97
CA PRO A 589 -101.46 -30.23 38.76
C PRO A 589 -100.18 -30.00 37.93
N GLU A 590 -99.33 -31.02 38.07
CA GLU A 590 -98.09 -31.31 37.39
C GLU A 590 -98.19 -31.32 35.86
N LEU A 591 -97.09 -30.96 35.20
CA LEU A 591 -96.71 -31.49 33.89
C LEU A 591 -95.21 -31.75 33.91
N SER A 592 -94.87 -33.04 33.98
CA SER A 592 -93.62 -33.56 33.43
C SER A 592 -93.67 -33.46 31.91
N CYS A 593 -92.56 -33.10 31.27
CA CYS A 593 -92.28 -33.50 29.90
C CYS A 593 -90.77 -33.48 29.66
N ALA A 594 -90.30 -34.62 29.21
CA ALA A 594 -88.95 -34.89 28.74
C ALA A 594 -88.80 -34.43 27.28
N VAL A 595 -87.65 -33.86 26.90
CA VAL A 595 -87.09 -34.02 25.54
C VAL A 595 -85.55 -34.04 25.59
N SER A 596 -85.01 -35.15 25.06
CA SER A 596 -83.69 -35.45 24.49
C SER A 596 -82.92 -34.27 23.84
N PHE A 597 -81.60 -34.14 24.03
CA PHE A 597 -80.48 -34.76 23.27
C PHE A 597 -80.20 -34.13 21.89
N GLU A 598 -78.92 -33.82 21.69
CA GLU A 598 -78.15 -33.51 20.46
C GLU A 598 -77.82 -32.04 20.13
N ASP A 599 -76.54 -31.89 19.75
CA ASP A 599 -75.80 -30.77 19.17
C ASP A 599 -75.26 -29.66 20.09
N ASP A 600 -74.00 -29.85 20.52
CA ASP A 600 -72.92 -28.86 20.38
C ASP A 600 -71.57 -29.50 20.79
N LEU A 601 -71.08 -30.39 19.92
CA LEU A 601 -69.69 -30.90 19.93
C LEU A 601 -69.07 -30.66 18.54
N GLU A 602 -68.94 -29.39 18.14
CA GLU A 602 -68.21 -29.04 16.91
C GLU A 602 -67.10 -27.98 17.06
N GLU A 603 -66.87 -27.40 18.24
CA GLU A 603 -65.77 -26.43 18.40
C GLU A 603 -64.44 -27.03 18.89
N ASP A 604 -64.44 -28.26 19.42
CA ASP A 604 -63.25 -28.86 20.06
C ASP A 604 -62.40 -29.77 19.13
N GLU A 605 -62.92 -30.10 17.94
CA GLU A 605 -62.20 -30.85 16.89
C GLU A 605 -61.36 -29.94 15.98
N LYS A 606 -61.69 -28.64 15.88
CA LYS A 606 -60.99 -27.69 15.01
C LYS A 606 -59.63 -27.24 15.58
N LEU A 607 -59.44 -27.30 16.90
CA LEU A 607 -58.18 -26.98 17.57
C LEU A 607 -57.20 -28.17 17.64
N LYS A 608 -57.68 -29.40 17.50
CA LYS A 608 -56.82 -30.61 17.49
C LYS A 608 -56.26 -30.97 16.10
N LEU A 609 -56.82 -30.43 15.02
CA LEU A 609 -56.38 -30.69 13.64
C LEU A 609 -55.27 -29.74 13.12
N ILE A 610 -54.96 -28.64 13.82
CA ILE A 610 -53.84 -27.74 13.45
C ILE A 610 -52.52 -28.17 14.09
N LEU A 611 -52.57 -28.83 15.26
CA LEU A 611 -51.38 -29.27 16.02
C LEU A 611 -50.75 -30.59 15.55
N ARG A 612 -51.25 -31.22 14.48
CA ARG A 612 -50.74 -32.51 13.96
C ARG A 612 -50.04 -32.44 12.61
N ARG A 613 -49.84 -31.24 12.03
CA ARG A 613 -49.25 -31.07 10.69
C ARG A 613 -47.79 -30.59 10.66
N GLU A 614 -47.15 -30.35 11.80
CA GLU A 614 -45.75 -29.87 11.84
C GLU A 614 -44.73 -30.85 12.44
N SER A 615 -45.11 -32.10 12.72
CA SER A 615 -44.20 -33.12 13.28
C SER A 615 -43.66 -34.14 12.27
N SER A 616 -43.59 -33.81 10.98
CA SER A 616 -43.07 -34.73 9.96
C SER A 616 -42.25 -34.07 8.85
N THR A 617 -41.07 -33.54 9.18
CA THR A 617 -39.93 -33.47 8.24
C THR A 617 -38.61 -33.28 9.01
N SER A 618 -37.84 -34.34 9.26
CA SER A 618 -36.37 -34.33 9.07
C SER A 618 -35.74 -35.70 9.37
N PHE A 619 -34.78 -36.06 8.50
CA PHE A 619 -33.75 -37.10 8.59
C PHE A 619 -34.05 -38.47 7.95
N ASP A 620 -33.68 -38.56 6.66
CA ASP A 620 -33.10 -39.76 6.06
C ASP A 620 -31.63 -39.47 5.73
N LEU A 621 -30.72 -40.15 6.42
CA LEU A 621 -29.27 -40.15 6.17
C LEU A 621 -28.73 -41.50 6.67
N SER A 622 -28.30 -42.39 5.75
CA SER A 622 -27.22 -43.35 5.97
C SER A 622 -26.88 -44.18 4.71
N ALA A 623 -25.63 -44.07 4.25
CA ALA A 623 -24.65 -45.16 4.06
C ALA A 623 -23.75 -44.96 2.81
N MET A 624 -22.49 -44.52 2.99
CA MET A 624 -21.23 -45.33 2.92
C MET A 624 -20.74 -45.61 1.48
N SER A 625 -19.48 -45.62 1.04
CA SER A 625 -18.10 -45.50 1.57
C SER A 625 -17.22 -46.09 0.42
N ARG A 626 -16.15 -45.52 -0.17
CA ARG A 626 -14.74 -45.53 0.28
C ARG A 626 -13.82 -45.09 -0.90
N LYS A 627 -12.85 -44.20 -0.59
CA LYS A 627 -11.47 -43.88 -1.07
C LYS A 627 -10.75 -44.78 -2.14
N PRO A 628 -9.52 -44.45 -2.67
CA PRO A 628 -8.66 -43.24 -2.52
C PRO A 628 -7.97 -42.71 -3.82
N THR A 629 -7.55 -41.44 -3.84
CA THR A 629 -6.14 -40.96 -3.92
C THR A 629 -6.12 -39.45 -3.70
#